data_AF-A0A1F9ZLH2-F1
#
_entry.id   AF-A0A1F9ZLH2-F1
#
_cell.length_a   1.000
_cell.length_b   1.000
_cell.length_c   1.000
_cell.angle_alpha   90.00
_cell.angle_beta   90.00
_cell.angle_gamma   90.00
#
_symmetry.space_group_name_H-M   'P 1'
#
loop_
_entity.id
_entity.type
_entity.pdbx_description
1 polymer ?
#
loop_
_entity_poly.entity_id
_entity_poly.type
_entity_poly.pdbx_seq_one_letter_code
_entity_poly.pdbx_strand_id
1 'polypeptide(L)'
;MKKDFVVSSVFDKTPAVEYAAASKDGDEMYARMKADGLTHLLLNVAEAVKLGKGYRMFYFDDRSLAVFNRFWADHVKEVFSDSETQGGQVFNRTAVYELVPARDPKEPPPYNFMNEVIMKAVNQK
;
A
#
# COMPACT_ATOMS: atom_id res chain seq x y z
N MET A 1 21.11 15.35 0.24
CA MET A 1 20.04 15.40 -0.78
C MET A 1 18.79 14.81 -0.16
N LYS A 2 17.68 15.56 -0.07
CA LYS A 2 16.40 15.01 0.38
C LYS A 2 15.88 14.12 -0.75
N LYS A 3 15.54 12.85 -0.47
CA LYS A 3 14.98 11.96 -1.51
C LYS A 3 13.57 12.44 -1.83
N ASP A 4 13.23 12.57 -3.10
CA ASP A 4 11.88 12.96 -3.55
C ASP A 4 10.86 11.81 -3.42
N PHE A 5 11.34 10.60 -3.11
CA PHE A 5 10.52 9.41 -2.96
C PHE A 5 11.11 8.44 -1.92
N VAL A 6 10.22 7.63 -1.34
CA VAL A 6 10.55 6.50 -0.45
C VAL A 6 10.13 5.22 -1.17
N VAL A 7 11.02 4.24 -1.23
CA VAL A 7 10.82 3.00 -2.00
C VAL A 7 10.97 1.77 -1.13
N SER A 8 10.20 0.73 -1.45
CA SER A 8 10.43 -0.62 -0.97
C SER A 8 11.56 -1.24 -1.79
N SER A 9 12.67 -1.60 -1.15
CA SER A 9 13.76 -2.36 -1.75
C SER A 9 13.78 -3.78 -1.14
N VAL A 10 14.40 -4.74 -1.84
CA VAL A 10 14.59 -6.10 -1.29
C VAL A 10 15.68 -6.16 -0.21
N PHE A 11 16.45 -5.09 -0.03
CA PHE A 11 17.58 -5.03 0.90
C PHE A 11 17.26 -4.26 2.18
N ASP A 12 16.17 -3.50 2.18
CA ASP A 12 15.74 -2.65 3.27
C ASP A 12 14.37 -3.09 3.81
N LYS A 13 14.01 -2.54 4.96
CA LYS A 13 12.68 -2.69 5.52
C LYS A 13 11.63 -2.01 4.64
N THR A 14 10.47 -2.64 4.48
CA THR A 14 9.38 -2.16 3.62
C THR A 14 8.67 -0.98 4.30
N PRO A 15 8.72 0.24 3.71
CA PRO A 15 8.21 1.46 4.37
C PRO A 15 6.76 1.36 4.82
N ALA A 16 5.87 0.79 4.00
CA ALA A 16 4.45 0.62 4.36
C ALA A 16 4.25 -0.24 5.62
N VAL A 17 5.09 -1.27 5.80
CA VAL A 17 5.07 -2.12 6.99
C VAL A 17 5.60 -1.36 8.20
N GLU A 18 6.73 -0.64 8.03
CA GLU A 18 7.33 0.12 9.13
C GLU A 18 6.42 1.24 9.63
N TYR A 19 5.76 1.98 8.74
CA TYR A 19 4.79 3.01 9.14
C TYR A 19 3.62 2.41 9.91
N ALA A 20 3.08 1.29 9.43
CA ALA A 20 1.97 0.63 10.12
C ALA A 20 2.39 0.06 11.48
N ALA A 21 3.57 -0.56 11.57
CA ALA A 21 4.10 -1.09 12.82
C ALA A 21 4.40 0.01 13.85
N ALA A 22 4.85 1.18 13.40
CA ALA A 22 5.16 2.32 14.27
C ALA A 22 3.92 3.12 14.73
N SER A 23 2.73 2.84 14.18
CA SER A 23 1.50 3.61 14.42
C SER A 23 0.51 2.83 15.26
N LYS A 24 -0.28 3.50 16.11
CA LYS A 24 -1.33 2.86 16.92
C LYS A 24 -2.56 2.50 16.10
N ASP A 25 -2.91 3.34 15.13
CA ASP A 25 -4.08 3.26 14.27
C ASP A 25 -3.82 3.91 12.89
N GLY A 26 -4.85 3.94 12.04
CA GLY A 26 -4.77 4.47 10.68
C GLY A 26 -4.52 5.97 10.62
N ASP A 27 -5.12 6.75 11.53
CA ASP A 27 -4.94 8.20 11.64
C ASP A 27 -3.48 8.54 11.99
N GLU A 28 -2.88 7.82 12.95
CA GLU A 28 -1.49 8.03 13.33
C GLU A 28 -0.53 7.65 12.18
N MET A 29 -0.85 6.59 11.43
CA MET A 29 -0.07 6.22 10.26
C MET A 29 -0.10 7.32 9.20
N TYR A 30 -1.28 7.86 8.88
CA TYR A 30 -1.42 9.01 7.99
C TYR A 30 -0.59 10.20 8.49
N ALA A 31 -0.73 10.57 9.77
CA ALA A 31 -0.02 11.71 10.35
C ALA A 31 1.51 11.56 10.24
N ARG A 32 2.04 10.36 10.48
CA ARG A 32 3.48 10.07 10.34
C ARG A 32 3.96 10.19 8.90
N MET A 33 3.22 9.61 7.96
CA MET A 33 3.56 9.71 6.54
C MET A 33 3.53 11.17 6.06
N LYS A 34 2.55 11.96 6.51
CA LYS A 34 2.49 13.40 6.23
C LYS A 34 3.64 14.18 6.85
N ALA A 35 4.03 13.86 8.09
CA ALA A 35 5.17 14.51 8.76
C ALA A 35 6.50 14.28 8.01
N ASP A 36 6.64 13.12 7.37
CA ASP A 36 7.77 12.79 6.49
C ASP A 36 7.67 13.41 5.08
N GLY A 37 6.58 14.14 4.81
CA GLY A 37 6.36 14.84 3.54
C GLY A 37 5.77 13.95 2.44
N LEU A 38 5.28 12.75 2.75
CA LEU A 38 4.63 11.89 1.78
C LEU A 38 3.28 12.46 1.35
N THR A 39 2.99 12.35 0.06
CA THR A 39 1.75 12.86 -0.56
C THR A 39 1.02 11.80 -1.35
N HIS A 40 1.76 10.84 -1.93
CA HIS A 40 1.21 9.81 -2.79
C HIS A 40 1.84 8.45 -2.51
N LEU A 41 1.10 7.39 -2.88
CA LEU A 41 1.55 6.02 -2.93
C LEU A 41 1.47 5.54 -4.38
N LEU A 42 2.52 4.89 -4.85
CA LEU A 42 2.52 4.16 -6.11
C LEU A 42 2.52 2.66 -5.80
N LEU A 43 1.58 1.92 -6.37
CA LEU A 43 1.49 0.48 -6.22
C LEU A 43 1.45 -0.20 -7.58
N ASN A 44 2.43 -1.06 -7.85
CA ASN A 44 2.37 -2.04 -8.93
C ASN A 44 2.05 -3.41 -8.31
N VAL A 45 0.87 -3.96 -8.65
CA VAL A 45 0.34 -5.16 -7.99
C VAL A 45 1.14 -6.41 -8.38
N ALA A 46 1.46 -6.60 -9.66
CA ALA A 46 2.18 -7.78 -10.12
C ALA A 46 3.60 -7.84 -9.55
N GLU A 47 4.32 -6.71 -9.56
CA GLU A 47 5.67 -6.63 -9.00
C GLU A 47 5.66 -6.82 -7.48
N ALA A 48 4.66 -6.26 -6.78
CA ALA A 48 4.49 -6.50 -5.35
C ALA A 48 4.29 -7.98 -5.04
N VAL A 49 3.40 -8.69 -5.77
CA VAL A 49 3.22 -10.15 -5.58
C VAL A 49 4.52 -10.91 -5.83
N LYS A 50 5.20 -10.62 -6.93
CA LYS A 50 6.46 -11.28 -7.32
C LYS A 50 7.53 -11.11 -6.25
N LEU A 51 7.79 -9.87 -5.83
CA LEU A 51 8.81 -9.57 -4.82
C LEU A 51 8.40 -10.06 -3.43
N GLY A 52 7.11 -9.97 -3.08
CA GLY A 52 6.57 -10.48 -1.82
C GLY A 52 6.78 -11.99 -1.67
N LYS A 53 6.53 -12.77 -2.72
CA LYS A 53 6.78 -14.23 -2.73
C LYS A 53 8.27 -14.56 -2.68
N GLY A 54 9.09 -13.85 -3.45
CA GLY A 54 10.54 -14.13 -3.56
C GLY A 54 11.35 -13.71 -2.33
N TYR A 55 11.03 -12.56 -1.74
CA TYR A 55 11.86 -11.91 -0.72
C TYR A 55 11.17 -11.71 0.63
N ARG A 56 9.89 -12.11 0.77
CA ARG A 56 9.10 -11.92 2.01
C ARG A 56 9.10 -10.47 2.50
N MET A 57 9.02 -9.52 1.57
CA MET A 57 9.10 -8.08 1.89
C MET A 57 7.93 -7.57 2.73
N PHE A 58 6.77 -8.23 2.69
CA PHE A 58 5.58 -7.82 3.45
C PHE A 58 5.44 -8.67 4.71
N TYR A 59 6.18 -8.28 5.75
CA TYR A 59 6.22 -8.96 7.05
C TYR A 59 5.25 -8.35 8.06
N PHE A 60 4.04 -7.99 7.60
CA PHE A 60 2.98 -7.56 8.49
C PHE A 60 2.63 -8.65 9.52
N ASP A 61 2.46 -8.25 10.77
CA ASP A 61 1.68 -9.01 11.75
C ASP A 61 0.20 -8.58 11.70
N ASP A 62 -0.68 -9.29 12.40
CA ASP A 62 -2.12 -9.00 12.39
C ASP A 62 -2.44 -7.56 12.81
N ARG A 63 -1.68 -7.03 13.75
CA ARG A 63 -1.87 -5.69 14.32
C ARG A 63 -1.48 -4.60 13.32
N SER A 64 -0.30 -4.70 12.72
CA SER A 64 0.19 -3.75 11.71
C SER A 64 -0.61 -3.85 10.42
N LEU A 65 -1.07 -5.04 10.02
CA LEU A 65 -1.98 -5.19 8.89
C LEU A 65 -3.33 -4.49 9.15
N ALA A 66 -3.88 -4.62 10.36
CA ALA A 66 -5.11 -3.93 10.74
C ALA A 66 -4.95 -2.40 10.71
N VAL A 67 -3.81 -1.88 11.20
CA VAL A 67 -3.47 -0.45 11.10
C VAL A 67 -3.43 0.01 9.65
N PHE A 68 -2.70 -0.73 8.79
CA PHE A 68 -2.61 -0.42 7.36
C PHE A 68 -3.98 -0.42 6.69
N ASN A 69 -4.83 -1.40 7.02
CA ASN A 69 -6.17 -1.52 6.43
C ASN A 69 -7.09 -0.37 6.82
N ARG A 70 -7.00 0.12 8.07
CA ARG A 70 -7.73 1.32 8.51
C ARG A 70 -7.22 2.57 7.81
N PHE A 71 -5.90 2.76 7.79
CA PHE A 71 -5.27 3.83 7.04
C PHE A 71 -5.74 3.87 5.57
N TRP A 72 -5.76 2.72 4.90
CA TRP A 72 -6.20 2.61 3.52
C TRP A 72 -7.67 2.99 3.35
N ALA A 73 -8.53 2.53 4.26
CA ALA A 73 -9.97 2.80 4.19
C ALA A 73 -10.30 4.30 4.38
N ASP A 74 -9.52 5.00 5.20
CA ASP A 74 -9.88 6.32 5.73
C ASP A 74 -9.07 7.48 5.09
N HIS A 75 -7.85 7.21 4.59
CA HIS A 75 -6.91 8.25 4.14
C HIS A 75 -6.34 8.07 2.73
N VAL A 76 -6.76 7.05 1.99
CA VAL A 76 -6.22 6.76 0.65
C VAL A 76 -7.27 7.00 -0.41
N LYS A 77 -6.94 7.83 -1.41
CA LYS A 77 -7.80 8.10 -2.56
C LYS A 77 -7.09 7.69 -3.85
N GLU A 78 -7.68 6.81 -4.65
CA GLU A 78 -7.12 6.51 -5.98
C GLU A 78 -7.27 7.74 -6.89
N VAL A 79 -6.17 8.20 -7.49
CA VAL A 79 -6.16 9.36 -8.41
C VAL A 79 -5.76 8.99 -9.82
N PHE A 80 -5.11 7.84 -10.00
CA PHE A 80 -4.77 7.28 -11.30
C PHE A 80 -4.68 5.76 -11.20
N SER A 81 -5.09 5.08 -12.26
CA SER A 81 -4.76 3.68 -12.44
C SER A 81 -4.63 3.31 -13.91
N ASP A 82 -3.79 2.31 -14.16
CA ASP A 82 -3.63 1.65 -15.43
C ASP A 82 -3.64 0.14 -15.23
N SER A 83 -4.34 -0.57 -16.12
CA SER A 83 -4.53 -2.01 -16.04
C SER A 83 -4.09 -2.65 -17.35
N GLU A 84 -3.11 -3.53 -17.27
CA GLU A 84 -2.63 -4.31 -18.40
C GLU A 84 -3.44 -5.59 -18.52
N THR A 85 -3.89 -5.93 -19.72
CA THR A 85 -4.62 -7.18 -19.98
C THR A 85 -3.83 -8.09 -20.93
N GLN A 86 -3.80 -9.38 -20.62
CA GLN A 86 -3.20 -10.41 -21.47
C GLN A 86 -4.20 -11.55 -21.64
N GLY A 87 -4.53 -11.90 -22.88
CA GLY A 87 -5.51 -12.96 -23.15
C GLY A 87 -6.92 -12.69 -22.60
N GLY A 88 -7.31 -11.43 -22.46
CA GLY A 88 -8.61 -11.03 -21.89
C GLY A 88 -8.68 -11.04 -20.37
N GLN A 89 -7.58 -11.33 -19.68
CA GLN A 89 -7.49 -11.27 -18.21
C GLN A 89 -6.58 -10.13 -17.77
N VAL A 90 -6.89 -9.51 -16.63
CA VAL A 90 -6.01 -8.49 -16.03
C VAL A 90 -4.73 -9.17 -15.58
N PHE A 91 -3.61 -8.78 -16.19
CA PHE A 91 -2.27 -9.29 -15.91
C PHE A 91 -1.57 -8.46 -14.85
N ASN A 92 -1.67 -7.13 -14.94
CA ASN A 92 -1.08 -6.21 -13.99
C ASN A 92 -2.00 -4.99 -13.78
N ARG A 93 -1.85 -4.35 -12.62
CA ARG A 93 -2.41 -3.04 -12.33
C ARG A 93 -1.37 -2.18 -11.64
N THR A 94 -1.20 -0.96 -12.17
CA THR A 94 -0.41 0.09 -11.53
C THR A 94 -1.34 1.22 -11.13
N ALA A 95 -1.29 1.66 -9.88
CA ALA A 95 -2.16 2.71 -9.37
C ALA A 95 -1.39 3.73 -8.54
N VAL A 96 -1.81 4.99 -8.64
CA VAL A 96 -1.36 6.09 -7.78
C VAL A 96 -2.50 6.47 -6.86
N TYR A 97 -2.17 6.57 -5.58
CA TYR A 97 -3.09 7.02 -4.56
C TYR A 97 -2.58 8.30 -3.91
N GLU A 98 -3.47 9.24 -3.65
CA GLU A 98 -3.22 10.43 -2.85
C GLU A 98 -3.52 10.15 -1.37
N LEU A 99 -2.69 10.71 -0.48
CA LEU A 99 -2.93 10.73 0.95
C LEU A 99 -3.83 11.91 1.32
N VAL A 100 -5.05 11.62 1.76
CA VAL A 100 -6.06 12.63 2.13
C VAL A 100 -6.33 12.61 3.64
N PRO A 101 -6.56 13.77 4.28
CA PRO A 101 -6.82 13.84 5.72
C PRO A 101 -8.09 13.08 6.13
N ALA A 102 -9.09 13.05 5.26
CA ALA A 102 -10.27 12.21 5.38
C ALA A 102 -10.84 11.99 3.98
N ARG A 103 -11.43 10.82 3.74
CA ARG A 103 -12.16 10.52 2.51
C ARG A 103 -13.60 11.05 2.55
N ASP A 104 -14.19 11.22 1.36
CA ASP A 104 -15.63 11.50 1.27
C ASP A 104 -16.39 10.26 1.77
N PRO A 105 -17.20 10.37 2.84
CA PRO A 105 -17.95 9.24 3.38
C PRO A 105 -18.99 8.67 2.41
N LYS A 106 -19.33 9.39 1.32
CA LYS A 106 -20.23 8.92 0.26
C LYS A 106 -19.53 8.01 -0.75
N GLU A 107 -18.20 8.01 -0.80
CA GLU A 107 -17.43 7.20 -1.74
C GLU A 107 -16.86 5.95 -1.04
N PRO A 108 -17.09 4.74 -1.58
CA PRO A 108 -16.49 3.54 -1.03
C PRO A 108 -14.95 3.61 -1.09
N PRO A 109 -14.23 3.02 -0.12
CA PRO A 109 -12.77 2.97 -0.15
C PRO A 109 -12.23 2.34 -1.43
N PRO A 110 -11.09 2.85 -1.94
CA PRO A 110 -10.44 2.20 -3.06
C PRO A 110 -10.09 0.77 -2.67
N TYR A 111 -10.22 -0.13 -3.63
CA TYR A 111 -9.93 -1.54 -3.40
C TYR A 111 -8.49 -1.72 -2.87
N ASN A 112 -8.36 -2.33 -1.70
CA ASN A 112 -7.07 -2.51 -1.03
C ASN A 112 -6.31 -3.68 -1.64
N PHE A 113 -5.63 -3.45 -2.77
CA PHE A 113 -4.85 -4.48 -3.46
C PHE A 113 -3.74 -5.09 -2.59
N MET A 114 -3.22 -4.35 -1.61
CA MET A 114 -2.26 -4.89 -0.65
C MET A 114 -2.90 -6.01 0.18
N ASN A 115 -4.03 -5.74 0.83
CA ASN A 115 -4.72 -6.73 1.66
C ASN A 115 -5.38 -7.85 0.82
N GLU A 116 -6.09 -7.45 -0.23
CA GLU A 116 -7.01 -8.33 -0.93
C GLU A 116 -6.35 -9.24 -1.96
N VAL A 117 -5.19 -8.84 -2.50
CA VAL A 117 -4.48 -9.57 -3.55
C VAL A 117 -3.08 -9.94 -3.10
N ILE A 118 -2.27 -8.94 -2.73
CA ILE A 118 -0.83 -9.15 -2.47
C ILE A 118 -0.62 -10.04 -1.25
N MET A 119 -1.17 -9.70 -0.09
CA MET A 119 -1.00 -10.49 1.13
C MET A 119 -1.61 -11.89 1.01
N LYS A 120 -2.77 -12.04 0.34
CA LYS A 120 -3.36 -13.36 0.07
C LYS A 120 -2.45 -14.20 -0.83
N ALA A 121 -1.91 -13.62 -1.90
CA ALA A 121 -1.01 -14.32 -2.81
C ALA A 121 0.32 -14.70 -2.14
N VAL A 122 0.88 -13.83 -1.29
CA VAL A 122 2.15 -14.07 -0.58
C VAL A 122 1.99 -15.13 0.51
N ASN A 123 0.83 -15.21 1.16
CA ASN A 123 0.57 -16.19 2.22
C ASN A 123 0.07 -17.56 1.70
N GLN A 124 -0.30 -17.66 0.43
CA GLN A 124 -0.57 -18.94 -0.22
C GLN A 124 0.73 -19.71 -0.42
N LYS A 125 0.80 -20.91 0.17
CA LYS A 125 1.92 -21.85 0.03
C LYS A 125 1.98 -22.46 -1.36
#